data_AF-A0A0G1VNQ1-F1
#
_entry.id   AF-A0A0G1VNQ1-F1
#
_cell.length_a   1.000
_cell.length_b   1.000
_cell.length_c   1.000
_cell.angle_alpha   90.00
_cell.angle_beta   90.00
_cell.angle_gamma   90.00
#
_symmetry.space_group_name_H-M   'P 1'
#
loop_
_entity.id
_entity.type
_entity.pdbx_description
1 polymer ?
#
loop_
_entity_poly.entity_id
_entity_poly.type
_entity_poly.pdbx_seq_one_letter_code
_entity_poly.pdbx_strand_id
1 'polypeptide(L)'
;MRNTIKQLKKSAREVGLDTKERLIMRANILRAMKEYPAQSLATGHIYMSILSPYVLMRKMRNLKTMPLLVIAGVLVGGTVSFAAEYTIPGDVLYPVKVHVNENVRGTVAVTPKAKAQWEVELVGRRLDEVEKLAHKTGASEEAKETARKNIVEYTNRAKDRIAKFEQDEDTEDALFVATKLSETLRGHETVLDDLVFDESDDSGEDVHDDMLGGGATTTPEVATSTSVVVEKNKADKRSLKNILKEVRQARDNTESKVTELEQKRNTEKEKERKTKDDQKHRNNKEQSSRSPNEEIRNVPDQNVSHEQEVLIKENSDKKEHKDRQKEDDDDE
;
A
#
# COMPACT_ATOMS: atom_id res chain seq x y z
N MET A 1 19.46 -7.93 52.67
CA MET A 1 18.89 -6.64 52.22
C MET A 1 18.42 -5.67 53.33
N ARG A 2 18.42 -6.01 54.63
CA ARG A 2 18.03 -5.05 55.70
C ARG A 2 19.12 -4.05 56.12
N ASN A 3 20.37 -4.27 55.71
CA ASN A 3 21.53 -3.47 56.14
C ASN A 3 21.87 -2.31 55.19
N THR A 4 21.55 -2.46 53.89
CA THR A 4 21.81 -1.45 52.85
C THR A 4 20.92 -0.22 53.01
N ILE A 5 19.64 -0.41 53.35
CA ILE A 5 18.69 0.69 53.58
C ILE A 5 19.09 1.53 54.80
N LYS A 6 19.63 0.90 55.86
CA LYS A 6 20.12 1.61 57.05
C LYS A 6 21.36 2.46 56.73
N GLN A 7 22.28 1.93 55.92
CA GLN A 7 23.44 2.68 55.45
C GLN A 7 23.03 3.86 54.56
N LEU A 8 22.10 3.65 53.62
CA LEU A 8 21.59 4.71 52.74
C LEU A 8 20.92 5.85 53.54
N LYS A 9 20.11 5.51 54.56
CA LYS A 9 19.46 6.50 55.44
C LYS A 9 20.47 7.27 56.30
N LYS A 10 21.59 6.64 56.68
CA LYS A 10 22.66 7.29 57.46
C LYS A 10 23.44 8.26 56.58
N SER A 11 23.88 7.83 55.40
CA SER A 11 24.58 8.69 54.44
C SER A 11 23.70 9.85 53.95
N ALA A 12 22.39 9.64 53.76
CA ALA A 12 21.47 10.72 53.39
C ALA A 12 21.29 11.78 54.49
N ARG A 13 21.50 11.41 55.77
CA ARG A 13 21.52 12.37 56.89
C ARG A 13 22.83 13.13 57.00
N GLU A 14 23.95 12.52 56.59
CA GLU A 14 25.28 13.16 56.55
C GLU A 14 25.43 14.13 55.36
N VAL A 15 24.66 13.95 54.28
CA VAL A 15 24.64 14.84 53.09
C VAL A 15 23.56 15.93 53.18
N GLY A 16 22.65 15.84 54.16
CA GLY A 16 21.58 16.81 54.34
C GLY A 16 22.09 18.09 55.01
N LEU A 17 21.97 19.23 54.31
CA LEU A 17 22.34 20.55 54.86
C LEU A 17 21.58 20.84 56.17
N ASP A 18 22.34 21.19 57.21
CA ASP A 18 21.77 21.63 58.49
C ASP A 18 20.93 22.91 58.28
N THR A 19 19.99 23.14 59.20
CA THR A 19 19.09 24.30 59.14
C THR A 19 19.86 25.61 59.09
N LYS A 20 21.00 25.70 59.79
CA LYS A 20 21.88 26.88 59.77
C LYS A 20 22.59 27.04 58.43
N GLU A 21 23.13 25.97 57.88
CA GLU A 21 23.83 25.99 56.57
C GLU A 21 22.88 26.40 55.45
N ARG A 22 21.65 25.87 55.48
CA ARG A 22 20.60 26.22 54.52
C ARG A 22 20.20 27.69 54.59
N LEU A 23 20.15 28.26 55.80
CA LEU A 23 19.89 29.68 55.99
C LEU A 23 21.03 30.55 55.44
N ILE A 24 22.27 30.15 55.70
CA ILE A 24 23.46 30.86 55.19
C ILE A 24 23.51 30.78 53.66
N MET A 25 23.27 29.61 53.07
CA MET A 25 23.20 29.45 51.62
C MET A 25 22.07 30.28 51.01
N ARG A 26 20.88 30.28 51.61
CA ARG A 26 19.75 31.09 51.14
C ARG A 26 20.07 32.58 51.21
N ALA A 27 20.70 33.05 52.30
CA ALA A 27 21.13 34.44 52.43
C ALA A 27 22.18 34.81 51.36
N ASN A 28 23.13 33.91 51.08
CA ASN A 28 24.14 34.12 50.05
C ASN A 28 23.54 34.17 48.63
N ILE A 29 22.56 33.29 48.32
CA ILE A 29 21.86 33.29 47.04
C ILE A 29 21.05 34.58 46.88
N LEU A 30 20.30 35.00 47.91
CA LEU A 30 19.52 36.24 47.85
C LEU A 30 20.41 37.47 47.68
N ARG A 31 21.58 37.49 48.33
CA ARG A 31 22.59 38.53 48.13
C ARG A 31 23.09 38.53 46.68
N ALA A 32 23.48 37.36 46.15
CA ALA A 32 23.93 37.25 44.77
C ALA A 32 22.84 37.67 43.75
N MET A 33 21.57 37.32 43.99
CA MET A 33 20.44 37.75 43.14
C MET A 33 20.19 39.27 43.20
N LYS A 34 20.49 39.91 44.33
CA LYS A 34 20.36 41.37 44.50
C LYS A 34 21.54 42.13 43.88
N GLU A 35 22.74 41.55 43.97
CA GLU A 35 23.99 42.13 43.51
C GLU A 35 24.20 41.91 41.99
N TYR A 36 23.65 40.83 41.46
CA TYR A 36 23.55 40.53 40.04
C TYR A 36 22.07 40.33 39.67
N PRO A 37 21.24 41.39 39.65
CA PRO A 37 19.90 41.28 39.12
C PRO A 37 20.03 40.79 37.68
N ALA A 38 19.41 39.66 37.36
CA ALA A 38 19.39 39.16 35.99
C ALA A 38 18.88 40.31 35.12
N GLN A 39 19.77 40.86 34.29
CA GLN A 39 19.36 41.84 33.29
C GLN A 39 18.22 41.18 32.54
N SER A 40 17.00 41.72 32.66
CA SER A 40 15.91 41.28 31.81
C SER A 40 16.32 41.71 30.41
N LEU A 41 17.03 40.81 29.73
CA LEU A 41 17.22 40.86 28.30
C LEU A 41 15.81 40.94 27.74
N ALA A 42 15.44 42.16 27.33
CA ALA A 42 14.33 42.46 26.47
C ALA A 42 14.63 41.85 25.09
N THR A 43 14.78 40.53 25.07
CA THR A 43 14.96 39.71 23.90
C THR A 43 13.69 38.89 23.86
N GLY A 44 12.84 39.20 22.88
CA GLY A 44 11.61 38.48 22.62
C GLY A 44 11.90 37.02 22.33
N HIS A 45 12.01 36.22 23.39
CA HIS A 45 11.78 34.79 23.30
C HIS A 45 10.29 34.64 23.07
N ILE A 46 9.92 34.59 21.80
CA ILE A 46 8.64 34.07 21.34
C ILE A 46 8.61 32.62 21.83
N TYR A 47 8.10 32.41 23.04
CA TYR A 47 7.51 31.14 23.40
C TYR A 47 6.30 31.00 22.48
N MET A 48 6.52 30.43 21.29
CA MET A 48 5.47 29.67 20.62
C MET A 48 5.12 28.60 21.64
N SER A 49 4.12 28.87 22.46
CA SER A 49 3.47 27.85 23.27
C SER A 49 3.09 26.78 22.29
N ILE A 50 3.83 25.68 22.28
CA ILE A 50 3.43 24.48 21.57
C ILE A 50 2.13 24.10 22.24
N LEU A 51 1.02 24.56 21.64
CA LEU A 51 -0.32 24.32 22.15
C LEU A 51 -0.40 22.82 22.31
N SER A 52 -0.50 22.35 23.56
CA SER A 52 -0.64 20.93 23.83
C SER A 52 -1.74 20.39 22.91
N PRO A 53 -1.51 19.27 22.18
CA PRO A 53 -2.51 18.70 21.28
C PRO A 53 -3.86 18.53 21.98
N TYR A 54 -3.85 18.26 23.29
CA TYR A 54 -5.04 18.18 24.14
C TYR A 54 -5.80 19.50 24.31
N VAL A 55 -5.11 20.65 24.43
CA VAL A 55 -5.74 21.97 24.57
C VAL A 55 -6.33 22.42 23.23
N LEU A 56 -5.61 22.16 22.13
CA LEU A 56 -6.11 22.38 20.78
C LEU A 56 -7.35 21.51 20.51
N MET A 57 -7.28 20.21 20.83
CA MET A 57 -8.38 19.25 20.63
C MET A 57 -9.60 19.56 21.51
N ARG A 58 -9.40 20.00 22.77
CA ARG A 58 -10.48 20.46 23.66
C ARG A 58 -11.16 21.73 23.15
N LYS A 59 -10.41 22.66 22.54
CA LYS A 59 -10.95 23.89 21.98
C LYS A 59 -11.70 23.62 20.67
N MET A 60 -11.17 22.73 19.82
CA MET A 60 -11.83 22.28 18.57
C MET A 60 -13.12 21.48 18.82
N ARG A 61 -13.19 20.70 19.90
CA ARG A 61 -14.40 19.93 20.27
C ARG A 61 -15.64 20.79 20.56
N ASN A 62 -15.44 22.05 20.95
CA ASN A 62 -16.54 22.98 21.30
C ASN A 62 -16.89 23.96 20.16
N LEU A 63 -16.21 23.89 19.00
CA LEU A 63 -16.52 24.73 17.84
C LEU A 63 -17.68 24.10 17.04
N LYS A 64 -18.86 24.72 17.09
CA LYS A 64 -20.02 24.34 16.24
C LYS A 64 -19.73 24.50 14.73
N THR A 65 -18.62 25.13 14.37
CA THR A 65 -18.12 25.33 13.00
C THR A 65 -17.20 24.22 12.50
N MET A 66 -16.83 23.24 13.34
CA MET A 66 -15.96 22.13 12.96
C MET A 66 -16.47 21.32 11.74
N PRO A 67 -17.75 20.92 11.65
CA PRO A 67 -18.25 20.24 10.44
C PRO A 67 -18.17 21.14 9.20
N LEU A 68 -18.39 22.45 9.35
CA LEU A 68 -18.29 23.40 8.23
C LEU A 68 -16.85 23.57 7.74
N LEU A 69 -15.88 23.58 8.66
CA LEU A 69 -14.44 23.63 8.33
C LEU A 69 -13.95 22.32 7.72
N VAL A 70 -14.46 21.17 8.17
CA VAL A 70 -14.18 19.87 7.56
C VAL A 70 -14.76 19.81 6.15
N ILE A 71 -16.02 20.23 5.96
CA ILE A 71 -16.64 20.29 4.63
C ILE A 71 -15.88 21.25 3.72
N ALA A 72 -15.54 22.45 4.19
CA ALA A 72 -14.73 23.40 3.41
C ALA A 72 -13.35 22.84 3.08
N GLY A 73 -12.69 22.16 4.03
CA GLY A 73 -11.42 21.48 3.81
C GLY A 73 -11.52 20.33 2.81
N VAL A 74 -12.60 19.56 2.82
CA VAL A 74 -12.84 18.48 1.86
C VAL A 74 -13.20 19.03 0.49
N LEU A 75 -13.93 20.15 0.39
CA LEU A 75 -14.25 20.77 -0.90
C LEU A 75 -13.02 21.43 -1.55
N VAL A 76 -12.24 22.19 -0.78
CA VAL A 76 -11.03 22.86 -1.28
C VAL A 76 -9.89 21.84 -1.47
N GLY A 77 -9.65 20.97 -0.50
CA GLY A 77 -8.63 19.93 -0.59
C GLY A 77 -9.00 18.83 -1.60
N GLY A 78 -10.27 18.46 -1.69
CA GLY A 78 -10.76 17.43 -2.60
C GLY A 78 -10.62 17.81 -4.07
N THR A 79 -10.80 19.08 -4.42
CA THR A 79 -10.60 19.55 -5.82
C THR A 79 -9.13 19.52 -6.23
N VAL A 80 -8.21 19.92 -5.34
CA VAL A 80 -6.76 19.84 -5.59
C VAL A 80 -6.30 18.39 -5.65
N SER A 81 -6.74 17.54 -4.73
CA SER A 81 -6.46 16.10 -4.76
C SER A 81 -7.01 15.44 -6.02
N PHE A 82 -8.22 15.79 -6.45
CA PHE A 82 -8.81 15.24 -7.68
C PHE A 82 -8.01 15.63 -8.92
N ALA A 83 -7.62 16.90 -9.04
CA ALA A 83 -6.78 17.36 -10.16
C ALA A 83 -5.39 16.71 -10.15
N ALA A 84 -4.80 16.51 -8.96
CA ALA A 84 -3.51 15.84 -8.82
C ALA A 84 -3.54 14.39 -9.34
N GLU A 85 -4.68 13.71 -9.30
CA GLU A 85 -4.79 12.31 -9.72
C GLU A 85 -4.40 12.07 -11.20
N TYR A 86 -4.68 13.05 -12.06
CA TYR A 86 -4.42 12.97 -13.51
C TYR A 86 -3.04 13.50 -13.91
N THR A 87 -2.25 13.98 -12.95
CA THR A 87 -0.93 14.52 -13.24
C THR A 87 0.10 13.44 -13.55
N ILE A 88 1.11 13.84 -14.32
CA ILE A 88 2.30 13.05 -14.65
C ILE A 88 3.56 13.79 -14.18
N PRO A 89 4.73 13.12 -14.13
CA PRO A 89 5.98 13.78 -13.74
C PRO A 89 6.21 15.10 -14.51
N GLY A 90 6.64 16.13 -13.79
CA GLY A 90 6.80 17.48 -14.33
C GLY A 90 5.58 18.40 -14.16
N ASP A 91 4.40 17.87 -13.84
CA ASP A 91 3.25 18.70 -13.51
C ASP A 91 3.32 19.26 -12.09
N VAL A 92 2.78 20.47 -11.89
CA VAL A 92 2.84 21.20 -10.60
C VAL A 92 2.21 20.41 -9.44
N LEU A 93 1.12 19.67 -9.69
CA LEU A 93 0.41 18.90 -8.66
C LEU A 93 0.87 17.44 -8.55
N TYR A 94 1.90 17.02 -9.30
CA TYR A 94 2.43 15.66 -9.20
C TYR A 94 2.91 15.28 -7.79
N PRO A 95 3.58 16.17 -7.01
CA PRO A 95 3.93 15.86 -5.64
C PRO A 95 2.72 15.58 -4.74
N VAL A 96 1.56 16.18 -5.04
CA VAL A 96 0.31 15.91 -4.30
C VAL A 96 -0.21 14.51 -4.62
N LYS A 97 -0.12 14.07 -5.88
CA LYS A 97 -0.47 12.71 -6.29
C LYS A 97 0.32 11.67 -5.51
N VAL A 98 1.65 11.78 -5.53
CA VAL A 98 2.57 10.79 -4.96
C VAL A 98 2.59 10.85 -3.43
N HIS A 99 2.68 12.04 -2.83
CA HIS A 99 2.88 12.15 -1.38
C HIS A 99 1.59 12.23 -0.57
N VAL A 100 0.45 12.51 -1.20
CA VAL A 100 -0.83 12.65 -0.49
C VAL A 100 -1.83 11.61 -0.98
N ASN A 101 -2.25 11.67 -2.24
CA ASN A 101 -3.35 10.82 -2.73
C ASN A 101 -3.03 9.33 -2.61
N GLU A 102 -1.87 8.93 -3.14
CA GLU A 102 -1.44 7.53 -3.16
C GLU A 102 -1.16 6.99 -1.76
N ASN A 103 -0.62 7.82 -0.86
CA ASN A 103 -0.45 7.45 0.54
C ASN A 103 -1.79 7.24 1.24
N VAL A 104 -2.76 8.13 1.01
CA VAL A 104 -4.11 7.99 1.58
C VAL A 104 -4.76 6.71 1.05
N ARG A 105 -4.70 6.44 -0.26
CA ARG A 105 -5.21 5.17 -0.84
C ARG A 105 -4.48 3.95 -0.25
N GLY A 106 -3.16 4.00 -0.15
CA GLY A 106 -2.34 2.92 0.40
C GLY A 106 -2.61 2.63 1.87
N THR A 107 -3.06 3.60 2.68
CA THR A 107 -3.43 3.37 4.08
C THR A 107 -4.73 2.58 4.24
N VAL A 108 -5.60 2.57 3.23
CA VAL A 108 -6.83 1.75 3.20
C VAL A 108 -6.51 0.28 2.92
N ALA A 109 -5.36 -0.02 2.30
CA ALA A 109 -4.89 -1.39 2.12
C ALA A 109 -4.34 -1.96 3.45
N VAL A 110 -5.21 -2.62 4.22
CA VAL A 110 -4.86 -3.09 5.58
C VAL A 110 -4.06 -4.40 5.56
N THR A 111 -4.47 -5.36 4.73
CA THR A 111 -3.88 -6.71 4.72
C THR A 111 -2.56 -6.76 3.93
N PRO A 112 -1.65 -7.72 4.21
CA PRO A 112 -0.43 -7.91 3.42
C PRO A 112 -0.71 -8.04 1.92
N LYS A 113 -1.71 -8.85 1.55
CA LYS A 113 -2.18 -9.03 0.17
C LYS A 113 -2.66 -7.73 -0.47
N ALA A 114 -3.53 -6.98 0.22
CA ALA A 114 -4.03 -5.71 -0.30
C ALA A 114 -2.90 -4.69 -0.50
N LYS A 115 -1.93 -4.65 0.42
CA LYS A 115 -0.74 -3.78 0.27
C LYS A 115 0.09 -4.17 -0.94
N ALA A 116 0.29 -5.46 -1.17
CA ALA A 116 1.03 -5.95 -2.32
C ALA A 116 0.31 -5.65 -3.65
N GLN A 117 -1.01 -5.83 -3.70
CA GLN A 117 -1.84 -5.41 -4.83
C GLN A 117 -1.73 -3.92 -5.10
N TRP A 118 -1.74 -3.09 -4.05
CA TRP A 118 -1.55 -1.64 -4.18
C TRP A 118 -0.19 -1.27 -4.79
N GLU A 119 0.91 -1.94 -4.41
CA GLU A 119 2.21 -1.73 -5.05
C GLU A 119 2.18 -2.10 -6.55
N VAL A 120 1.48 -3.19 -6.92
CA VAL A 120 1.31 -3.58 -8.34
C VAL A 120 0.47 -2.56 -9.10
N GLU A 121 -0.61 -2.04 -8.51
CA GLU A 121 -1.42 -0.98 -9.13
C GLU A 121 -0.56 0.27 -9.39
N LEU A 122 0.28 0.65 -8.44
CA LEU A 122 1.19 1.77 -8.62
C LEU A 122 2.21 1.53 -9.74
N VAL A 123 2.70 0.30 -9.95
CA VAL A 123 3.55 -0.02 -11.12
C VAL A 123 2.81 0.29 -12.42
N GLY A 124 1.57 -0.18 -12.58
CA GLY A 124 0.74 0.14 -13.74
C GLY A 124 0.59 1.65 -13.95
N ARG A 125 0.33 2.39 -12.87
CA ARG A 125 0.19 3.86 -12.93
C ARG A 125 1.48 4.57 -13.34
N ARG A 126 2.66 4.03 -13.02
CA ARG A 126 3.94 4.59 -13.50
C ARG A 126 4.20 4.28 -14.96
N LEU A 127 3.70 3.15 -15.45
CA LEU A 127 3.76 2.81 -16.87
C LEU A 127 2.81 3.71 -17.68
N ASP A 128 1.58 3.92 -17.20
CA ASP A 128 0.64 4.91 -17.75
C ASP A 128 1.25 6.32 -17.83
N GLU A 129 2.03 6.71 -16.81
CA GLU A 129 2.69 8.01 -16.78
C GLU A 129 3.75 8.14 -17.88
N VAL A 130 4.49 7.07 -18.16
CA VAL A 130 5.46 7.05 -19.27
C VAL A 130 4.75 7.13 -20.62
N GLU A 131 3.67 6.38 -20.80
CA GLU A 131 2.88 6.42 -22.04
C GLU A 131 2.32 7.83 -22.30
N LYS A 132 1.76 8.46 -21.27
CA LYS A 132 1.28 9.85 -21.36
C LYS A 132 2.41 10.85 -21.62
N LEU A 133 3.58 10.64 -21.03
CA LEU A 133 4.75 11.47 -21.29
C LEU A 133 5.24 11.32 -22.74
N ALA A 134 5.15 10.12 -23.34
CA ALA A 134 5.50 9.89 -24.74
C ALA A 134 4.63 10.72 -25.70
N HIS A 135 3.35 10.91 -25.37
CA HIS A 135 2.43 11.73 -26.16
C HIS A 135 2.46 13.23 -25.81
N LYS A 136 3.14 13.63 -24.72
CA LYS A 136 3.16 15.02 -24.27
C LYS A 136 4.27 15.80 -24.97
N THR A 137 3.89 16.70 -25.87
CA THR A 137 4.81 17.63 -26.53
C THR A 137 5.56 18.49 -25.50
N GLY A 138 6.89 18.51 -25.57
CA GLY A 138 7.72 19.37 -24.70
C GLY A 138 7.91 18.86 -23.27
N ALA A 139 7.70 17.57 -23.00
CA ALA A 139 8.09 16.96 -21.73
C ALA A 139 9.58 17.19 -21.43
N SER A 140 9.91 17.63 -20.22
CA SER A 140 11.29 17.89 -19.81
C SER A 140 12.07 16.59 -19.58
N GLU A 141 13.40 16.63 -19.71
CA GLU A 141 14.25 15.47 -19.45
C GLU A 141 14.16 15.02 -17.98
N GLU A 142 13.98 15.95 -17.06
CA GLU A 142 13.79 15.66 -15.63
C GLU A 142 12.49 14.88 -15.39
N ALA A 143 11.41 15.22 -16.12
CA ALA A 143 10.15 14.49 -16.04
C ALA A 143 10.30 13.04 -16.51
N LYS A 144 11.00 12.82 -17.63
CA LYS A 144 11.27 11.49 -18.18
C LYS A 144 12.14 10.64 -17.25
N GLU A 145 13.20 11.24 -16.70
CA GLU A 145 14.07 10.55 -15.73
C GLU A 145 13.32 10.23 -14.43
N THR A 146 12.44 11.12 -13.97
CA THR A 146 11.57 10.85 -12.81
C THR A 146 10.63 9.68 -13.08
N ALA A 147 10.00 9.63 -14.24
CA ALA A 147 9.11 8.54 -14.62
C ALA A 147 9.84 7.18 -14.65
N ARG A 148 11.02 7.14 -15.28
CA ARG A 148 11.90 5.98 -15.31
C ARG A 148 12.28 5.51 -13.89
N LYS A 149 12.74 6.42 -13.02
CA LYS A 149 13.05 6.09 -11.62
C LYS A 149 11.85 5.52 -10.87
N ASN A 150 10.67 6.10 -11.07
CA ASN A 150 9.46 5.62 -10.43
C ASN A 150 9.09 4.21 -10.88
N ILE A 151 9.22 3.86 -12.17
CA ILE A 151 8.99 2.47 -12.61
C ILE A 151 9.90 1.51 -11.86
N VAL A 152 11.20 1.79 -11.82
CA VAL A 152 12.20 0.93 -11.16
C VAL A 152 11.90 0.80 -9.66
N GLU A 153 11.66 1.92 -8.98
CA GLU A 153 11.38 1.92 -7.55
C GLU A 153 10.14 1.08 -7.23
N TYR A 154 9.01 1.36 -7.87
CA TYR A 154 7.74 0.73 -7.53
C TYR A 154 7.72 -0.75 -7.94
N THR A 155 8.39 -1.10 -9.03
CA THR A 155 8.58 -2.51 -9.42
C THR A 155 9.38 -3.26 -8.36
N ASN A 156 10.44 -2.65 -7.80
CA ASN A 156 11.20 -3.26 -6.73
C ASN A 156 10.37 -3.41 -5.45
N ARG A 157 9.53 -2.43 -5.11
CA ARG A 157 8.62 -2.55 -3.95
C ARG A 157 7.62 -3.69 -4.13
N ALA A 158 7.09 -3.90 -5.33
CA ALA A 158 6.23 -5.05 -5.62
C ALA A 158 7.00 -6.38 -5.48
N LYS A 159 8.24 -6.46 -5.98
CA LYS A 159 9.12 -7.63 -5.79
C LYS A 159 9.45 -7.90 -4.32
N ASP A 160 9.67 -6.87 -3.53
CA ASP A 160 9.91 -7.00 -2.09
C ASP A 160 8.68 -7.56 -1.36
N ARG A 161 7.46 -7.26 -1.82
CA ARG A 161 6.23 -7.87 -1.27
C ARG A 161 6.14 -9.35 -1.60
N ILE A 162 6.47 -9.73 -2.84
CA ILE A 162 6.52 -11.14 -3.26
C ILE A 162 7.53 -11.91 -2.39
N ALA A 163 8.74 -11.35 -2.21
CA ALA A 163 9.76 -11.96 -1.37
C ALA A 163 9.33 -12.09 0.10
N LYS A 164 8.51 -11.17 0.62
CA LYS A 164 7.94 -11.29 1.98
C LYS A 164 6.96 -12.45 2.10
N PHE A 165 6.05 -12.63 1.13
CA PHE A 165 5.16 -13.79 1.14
C PHE A 165 5.93 -15.11 1.08
N GLU A 166 7.03 -15.16 0.33
CA GLU A 166 7.88 -16.36 0.30
C GLU A 166 8.55 -16.65 1.64
N GLN A 167 9.01 -15.62 2.35
CA GLN A 167 9.57 -15.74 3.71
C GLN A 167 8.51 -16.20 4.71
N ASP A 168 7.26 -15.75 4.54
CA ASP A 168 6.13 -16.12 5.36
C ASP A 168 5.50 -17.49 4.96
N GLU A 169 6.12 -18.20 4.02
CA GLU A 169 5.65 -19.47 3.43
C GLU A 169 4.26 -19.40 2.78
N ASP A 170 3.80 -18.18 2.44
CA ASP A 170 2.54 -17.93 1.74
C ASP A 170 2.72 -18.00 0.22
N THR A 171 2.91 -19.22 -0.27
CA THR A 171 3.15 -19.49 -1.71
C THR A 171 1.96 -19.05 -2.58
N GLU A 172 0.72 -19.10 -2.08
CA GLU A 172 -0.48 -18.73 -2.85
C GLU A 172 -0.57 -17.20 -3.05
N ASP A 173 -0.37 -16.39 -1.99
CA ASP A 173 -0.37 -14.93 -2.15
C ASP A 173 0.89 -14.43 -2.89
N ALA A 174 2.05 -15.07 -2.70
CA ALA A 174 3.25 -14.79 -3.49
C ALA A 174 2.99 -14.99 -5.00
N LEU A 175 2.41 -16.14 -5.36
CA LEU A 175 2.09 -16.48 -6.75
C LEU A 175 1.08 -15.50 -7.32
N PHE A 176 0.00 -15.22 -6.59
CA PHE A 176 -1.03 -14.28 -7.02
C PHE A 176 -0.44 -12.89 -7.36
N VAL A 177 0.39 -12.34 -6.48
CA VAL A 177 1.00 -11.01 -6.69
C VAL A 177 2.01 -11.04 -7.84
N ALA A 178 2.82 -12.10 -7.94
CA ALA A 178 3.77 -12.27 -9.03
C ALA A 178 3.07 -12.34 -10.39
N THR A 179 1.97 -13.10 -10.50
CA THR A 179 1.16 -13.17 -11.72
C THR A 179 0.58 -11.80 -12.06
N LYS A 180 0.01 -11.07 -11.10
CA LYS A 180 -0.53 -9.72 -11.35
C LYS A 180 0.52 -8.72 -11.79
N LEU A 181 1.72 -8.78 -11.21
CA LEU A 181 2.83 -7.94 -11.63
C LEU A 181 3.26 -8.27 -13.07
N SER A 182 3.39 -9.56 -13.41
CA SER A 182 3.73 -10.01 -14.77
C SER A 182 2.68 -9.57 -15.80
N GLU A 183 1.39 -9.75 -15.51
CA GLU A 183 0.28 -9.31 -16.37
C GLU A 183 0.33 -7.80 -16.61
N THR A 184 0.55 -7.01 -15.55
CA THR A 184 0.65 -5.54 -15.63
C THR A 184 1.83 -5.14 -16.52
N LEU A 185 3.02 -5.68 -16.26
CA LEU A 185 4.22 -5.37 -17.05
C LEU A 185 4.04 -5.75 -18.51
N ARG A 186 3.46 -6.92 -18.81
CA ARG A 186 3.22 -7.38 -20.18
C ARG A 186 2.22 -6.50 -20.92
N GLY A 187 1.14 -6.08 -20.26
CA GLY A 187 0.12 -5.22 -20.86
C GLY A 187 0.71 -3.89 -21.33
N HIS A 188 1.49 -3.24 -20.48
CA HIS A 188 2.15 -1.96 -20.81
C HIS A 188 3.36 -2.12 -21.72
N GLU A 189 4.07 -3.24 -21.68
CA GLU A 189 5.17 -3.49 -22.62
C GLU A 189 4.69 -3.44 -24.07
N THR A 190 3.54 -4.04 -24.39
CA THR A 190 2.98 -4.00 -25.74
C THR A 190 2.72 -2.57 -26.19
N VAL A 191 2.13 -1.73 -25.32
CA VAL A 191 1.88 -0.32 -25.62
C VAL A 191 3.20 0.45 -25.80
N LEU A 192 4.19 0.20 -24.94
CA LEU A 192 5.51 0.83 -25.07
C LEU A 192 6.27 0.36 -26.31
N ASP A 193 6.08 -0.88 -26.75
CA ASP A 193 6.63 -1.41 -27.98
C ASP A 193 6.04 -0.66 -29.17
N ASP A 194 4.71 -0.54 -29.23
CA ASP A 194 4.01 0.24 -30.24
C ASP A 194 4.52 1.69 -30.23
N LEU A 195 4.71 2.35 -29.08
CA LEU A 195 5.25 3.71 -29.04
C LEU A 195 6.71 3.85 -29.51
N VAL A 196 7.50 2.77 -29.48
CA VAL A 196 8.87 2.75 -29.98
C VAL A 196 8.93 2.44 -31.48
N PHE A 197 7.98 1.66 -31.99
CA PHE A 197 7.96 1.14 -33.37
C PHE A 197 6.91 1.78 -34.28
N ASP A 198 5.93 2.50 -33.74
CA ASP A 198 4.94 3.28 -34.49
C ASP A 198 5.57 4.62 -34.91
N GLU A 199 6.24 4.55 -36.05
CA GLU A 199 6.20 5.57 -37.09
C GLU A 199 6.50 4.80 -38.38
N SER A 200 5.47 4.56 -39.18
CA SER A 200 5.64 4.57 -40.63
C SER A 200 6.59 5.69 -41.00
N ASP A 201 7.61 5.37 -41.80
CA ASP A 201 8.40 6.32 -42.56
C ASP A 201 7.48 7.44 -43.09
N ASP A 202 7.45 8.59 -42.44
CA ASP A 202 7.00 9.82 -43.09
C ASP A 202 8.25 10.53 -43.60
N SER A 203 8.73 9.95 -44.71
CA SER A 203 9.30 10.69 -45.82
C SER A 203 8.61 12.04 -45.94
N GLY A 204 9.38 13.12 -46.04
CA GLY A 204 8.83 14.43 -46.40
C GLY A 204 7.94 14.30 -47.63
N GLU A 205 6.63 14.48 -47.43
CA GLU A 205 5.71 14.76 -48.50
C GLU A 205 5.28 16.21 -48.35
N ASP A 206 5.90 17.03 -49.20
CA ASP A 206 5.50 18.38 -49.54
C ASP A 206 4.00 18.43 -49.84
N VAL A 207 3.21 19.05 -48.96
CA VAL A 207 1.91 19.58 -49.36
C VAL A 207 2.15 20.96 -49.96
N HIS A 208 2.46 20.96 -51.25
CA HIS A 208 2.35 22.10 -52.14
C HIS A 208 0.98 22.04 -52.82
N ASP A 209 0.03 22.86 -52.37
CA ASP A 209 -1.07 23.44 -53.18
C ASP A 209 -1.77 24.52 -52.33
N ASP A 210 -1.35 25.78 -52.45
CA ASP A 210 -1.95 26.82 -53.29
C ASP A 210 -3.26 27.42 -52.74
N MET A 211 -3.14 28.56 -52.03
CA MET A 211 -4.10 29.66 -52.18
C MET A 211 -3.48 31.02 -51.81
N LEU A 212 -2.88 31.65 -52.82
CA LEU A 212 -2.87 33.09 -53.16
C LEU A 212 -2.96 34.16 -52.03
N GLY A 213 -1.95 35.06 -52.00
CA GLY A 213 -2.23 36.49 -51.78
C GLY A 213 -1.23 37.37 -51.02
N GLY A 214 -0.03 37.59 -51.57
CA GLY A 214 0.65 38.90 -51.55
C GLY A 214 1.38 39.38 -50.29
N GLY A 215 2.66 39.71 -50.44
CA GLY A 215 3.36 40.64 -49.55
C GLY A 215 4.73 40.15 -49.10
N ALA A 216 5.77 40.63 -49.78
CA ALA A 216 7.16 40.38 -49.44
C ALA A 216 7.55 40.99 -48.08
N THR A 217 8.21 40.22 -47.22
CA THR A 217 9.34 40.68 -46.39
C THR A 217 10.24 39.50 -46.04
N THR A 218 11.51 39.66 -46.36
CA THR A 218 12.63 38.75 -46.08
C THR A 218 13.02 38.77 -44.60
N THR A 219 13.10 37.61 -43.96
CA THR A 219 13.92 37.38 -42.75
C THR A 219 14.64 36.03 -42.85
N PRO A 220 15.97 35.96 -42.74
CA PRO A 220 16.71 34.70 -42.66
C PRO A 220 16.81 34.28 -41.19
N GLU A 221 15.82 33.56 -40.67
CA GLU A 221 15.87 32.99 -39.31
C GLU A 221 14.98 31.73 -39.18
N VAL A 222 15.23 30.70 -39.98
CA VAL A 222 14.44 29.43 -39.90
C VAL A 222 15.31 28.16 -39.83
N ALA A 223 16.64 28.27 -39.93
CA ALA A 223 17.50 27.08 -39.96
C ALA A 223 17.73 26.41 -38.58
N THR A 224 17.40 27.07 -37.46
CA THR A 224 17.73 26.56 -36.11
C THR A 224 16.60 25.76 -35.46
N SER A 225 15.34 25.93 -35.91
CA SER A 225 14.19 25.25 -35.29
C SER A 225 14.04 23.80 -35.74
N THR A 226 14.44 23.48 -36.97
CA THR A 226 14.25 22.13 -37.54
C THR A 226 15.23 21.10 -36.96
N SER A 227 16.48 21.47 -36.68
CA SER A 227 17.47 20.55 -36.10
C SER A 227 17.16 20.21 -34.64
N VAL A 228 16.69 21.18 -33.86
CA VAL A 228 16.37 21.00 -32.43
C VAL A 228 15.16 20.07 -32.24
N VAL A 229 14.15 20.15 -33.12
CA VAL A 229 12.97 19.27 -33.06
C VAL A 229 13.33 17.82 -33.42
N VAL A 230 14.16 17.63 -34.46
CA VAL A 230 14.63 16.30 -34.88
C VAL A 230 15.52 15.64 -33.80
N GLU A 231 16.37 16.40 -33.13
CA GLU A 231 17.24 15.89 -32.06
C GLU A 231 16.43 15.50 -30.81
N LYS A 232 15.41 16.28 -30.43
CA LYS A 232 14.49 15.96 -29.33
C LYS A 232 13.69 14.68 -29.61
N ASN A 233 13.11 14.53 -30.79
CA ASN A 233 12.37 13.30 -31.14
C ASN A 233 13.26 12.05 -31.08
N LYS A 234 14.54 12.15 -31.44
CA LYS A 234 15.49 11.03 -31.36
C LYS A 234 15.91 10.71 -29.93
N ALA A 235 16.09 11.72 -29.08
CA ALA A 235 16.38 11.54 -27.66
C ALA A 235 15.21 10.85 -26.93
N ASP A 236 13.98 11.21 -27.29
CA ASP A 236 12.75 10.70 -26.69
C ASP A 236 12.56 9.22 -27.01
N LYS A 237 12.74 8.83 -28.28
CA LYS A 237 12.74 7.42 -28.70
C LYS A 237 13.85 6.61 -28.02
N ARG A 238 15.04 7.18 -27.82
CA ARG A 238 16.14 6.50 -27.11
C ARG A 238 15.79 6.27 -25.63
N SER A 239 15.17 7.25 -24.98
CA SER A 239 14.71 7.13 -23.58
C SER A 239 13.63 6.05 -23.44
N LEU A 240 12.62 6.06 -24.31
CA LEU A 240 11.57 5.03 -24.34
C LEU A 240 12.13 3.63 -24.58
N LYS A 241 13.10 3.48 -25.50
CA LYS A 241 13.77 2.20 -25.75
C LYS A 241 14.49 1.66 -24.50
N ASN A 242 15.08 2.54 -23.68
CA ASN A 242 15.71 2.14 -22.43
C ASN A 242 14.67 1.70 -21.39
N ILE A 243 13.56 2.43 -21.27
CA ILE A 243 12.46 2.06 -20.38
C ILE A 243 11.86 0.72 -20.80
N LEU A 244 11.58 0.53 -22.09
CA LEU A 244 11.08 -0.73 -22.65
C LEU A 244 12.01 -1.91 -22.31
N LYS A 245 13.33 -1.71 -22.40
CA LYS A 245 14.31 -2.74 -22.01
C LYS A 245 14.21 -3.08 -20.52
N GLU A 246 14.05 -2.09 -19.64
CA GLU A 246 13.91 -2.32 -18.20
C GLU A 246 12.59 -3.02 -17.85
N VAL A 247 11.50 -2.64 -18.51
CA VAL A 247 10.18 -3.28 -18.36
C VAL A 247 10.23 -4.74 -18.79
N ARG A 248 10.86 -5.04 -19.94
CA ARG A 248 11.10 -6.41 -20.40
C ARG A 248 11.90 -7.23 -19.40
N GLN A 249 13.01 -6.69 -18.94
CA GLN A 249 13.84 -7.37 -17.94
C GLN A 249 13.05 -7.59 -16.63
N ALA A 250 12.23 -6.63 -16.21
CA ALA A 250 11.39 -6.79 -15.03
C ALA A 250 10.35 -7.90 -15.24
N ARG A 251 9.67 -7.92 -16.39
CA ARG A 251 8.69 -8.94 -16.76
C ARG A 251 9.32 -10.33 -16.75
N ASP A 252 10.42 -10.53 -17.44
CA ASP A 252 11.07 -11.84 -17.58
C ASP A 252 11.49 -12.42 -16.22
N ASN A 253 12.01 -11.56 -15.34
CA ASN A 253 12.34 -11.94 -13.96
C ASN A 253 11.08 -12.36 -13.18
N THR A 254 9.98 -11.61 -13.34
CA THR A 254 8.72 -11.91 -12.66
C THR A 254 8.05 -13.18 -13.21
N GLU A 255 8.09 -13.42 -14.53
CA GLU A 255 7.58 -14.66 -15.15
C GLU A 255 8.38 -15.90 -14.73
N SER A 256 9.71 -15.76 -14.66
CA SER A 256 10.57 -16.80 -14.10
C SER A 256 10.16 -17.11 -12.66
N LYS A 257 9.84 -16.07 -11.87
CA LYS A 257 9.41 -16.23 -10.49
C LYS A 257 8.02 -16.85 -10.36
N VAL A 258 7.08 -16.50 -11.24
CA VAL A 258 5.76 -17.16 -11.33
C VAL A 258 5.94 -18.66 -11.55
N THR A 259 6.78 -19.04 -12.51
CA THR A 259 7.05 -20.46 -12.83
C THR A 259 7.63 -21.20 -11.61
N GLU A 260 8.57 -20.59 -10.89
CA GLU A 260 9.14 -21.14 -9.65
C GLU A 260 8.07 -21.36 -8.57
N LEU A 261 7.22 -20.37 -8.35
CA LEU A 261 6.14 -20.42 -7.34
C LEU A 261 5.06 -21.45 -7.70
N GLU A 262 4.72 -21.61 -8.99
CA GLU A 262 3.80 -22.65 -9.45
C GLU A 262 4.35 -24.05 -9.17
N GLN A 263 5.63 -24.29 -9.43
CA GLN A 263 6.29 -25.55 -9.11
C GLN A 263 6.26 -25.81 -7.61
N LYS A 264 6.64 -24.81 -6.79
CA LYS A 264 6.60 -24.91 -5.32
C LYS A 264 5.21 -25.29 -4.81
N ARG A 265 4.17 -24.56 -5.24
CA ARG A 265 2.76 -24.82 -4.90
C ARG A 265 2.33 -26.24 -5.28
N ASN A 266 2.74 -26.73 -6.45
CA ASN A 266 2.39 -28.08 -6.88
C ASN A 266 3.08 -29.14 -6.01
N THR A 267 4.35 -28.95 -5.63
CA THR A 267 5.06 -29.86 -4.72
C THR A 267 4.46 -29.88 -3.32
N GLU A 268 4.00 -28.74 -2.81
CA GLU A 268 3.31 -28.63 -1.51
C GLU A 268 1.98 -29.40 -1.54
N LYS A 269 1.17 -29.18 -2.58
CA LYS A 269 -0.09 -29.92 -2.78
C LYS A 269 0.11 -31.43 -2.89
N GLU A 270 1.20 -31.88 -3.51
CA GLU A 270 1.51 -33.30 -3.60
C GLU A 270 1.91 -33.89 -2.23
N LYS A 271 2.72 -33.18 -1.44
CA LYS A 271 3.09 -33.57 -0.08
C LYS A 271 1.86 -33.67 0.83
N GLU A 272 0.93 -32.72 0.74
CA GLU A 272 -0.33 -32.74 1.49
C GLU A 272 -1.22 -33.93 1.13
N ARG A 273 -1.30 -34.28 -0.17
CA ARG A 273 -2.06 -35.45 -0.62
C ARG A 273 -1.49 -36.74 -0.03
N LYS A 274 -0.17 -36.92 -0.11
CA LYS A 274 0.53 -38.09 0.45
C LYS A 274 0.34 -38.21 1.97
N THR A 275 0.43 -37.11 2.70
CA THR A 275 0.20 -37.12 4.16
C THR A 275 -1.25 -37.44 4.53
N LYS A 276 -2.23 -36.94 3.78
CA LYS A 276 -3.65 -37.27 3.99
C LYS A 276 -3.94 -38.75 3.70
N ASP A 277 -3.36 -39.31 2.64
CA ASP A 277 -3.49 -40.72 2.31
C ASP A 277 -2.86 -41.62 3.39
N ASP A 278 -1.66 -41.26 3.88
CA ASP A 278 -0.99 -41.97 4.97
C ASP A 278 -1.77 -41.91 6.29
N GLN A 279 -2.36 -40.76 6.63
CA GLN A 279 -3.23 -40.62 7.81
C GLN A 279 -4.52 -41.45 7.67
N LYS A 280 -5.13 -41.48 6.48
CA LYS A 280 -6.32 -42.31 6.21
C LYS A 280 -6.01 -43.80 6.36
N HIS A 281 -4.86 -44.26 5.85
CA HIS A 281 -4.42 -45.65 6.01
C HIS A 281 -4.12 -46.01 7.47
N ARG A 282 -3.55 -45.09 8.27
CA ARG A 282 -3.34 -45.30 9.71
C ARG A 282 -4.66 -45.39 10.50
N ASN A 283 -5.60 -44.47 10.27
CA ASN A 283 -6.90 -44.48 10.95
C ASN A 283 -7.71 -45.74 10.63
N ASN A 284 -7.66 -46.20 9.37
CA ASN A 284 -8.35 -47.44 8.96
C ASN A 284 -7.71 -48.69 9.60
N LYS A 285 -6.38 -48.67 9.81
CA LYS A 285 -5.66 -49.75 10.51
C LYS A 285 -5.96 -49.77 12.02
N GLU A 286 -6.16 -48.62 12.64
CA GLU A 286 -6.57 -48.50 14.06
C GLU A 286 -8.05 -48.86 14.29
N GLN A 287 -8.94 -48.58 13.34
CA GLN A 287 -10.32 -49.08 13.37
C GLN A 287 -10.39 -50.60 13.15
N SER A 288 -9.53 -51.16 12.30
CA SER A 288 -9.48 -52.62 12.06
C SER A 288 -8.78 -53.41 13.18
N SER A 289 -8.01 -52.76 14.07
CA SER A 289 -7.35 -53.40 15.22
C SER A 289 -8.15 -53.31 16.53
N ARG A 290 -9.23 -52.50 16.57
CA ARG A 290 -10.28 -52.64 17.58
C ARG A 290 -11.15 -53.85 17.25
N SER A 291 -10.69 -55.02 17.69
CA SER A 291 -11.47 -56.26 17.60
C SER A 291 -12.76 -56.15 18.44
N PRO A 292 -13.93 -56.66 17.98
CA PRO A 292 -15.17 -56.68 18.74
C PRO A 292 -15.07 -57.71 19.88
N ASN A 293 -14.48 -57.34 21.00
CA ASN A 293 -14.51 -58.20 22.18
C ASN A 293 -14.45 -57.38 23.46
N GLU A 294 -15.44 -56.51 23.63
CA GLU A 294 -15.79 -55.95 24.94
C GLU A 294 -17.29 -55.67 25.01
N GLU A 295 -18.11 -56.68 24.66
CA GLU A 295 -19.55 -56.65 24.91
C GLU A 295 -20.09 -58.03 25.29
N ILE A 296 -19.44 -58.72 26.24
CA ILE A 296 -20.12 -59.74 27.07
C ILE A 296 -19.55 -59.67 28.48
N ARG A 297 -20.10 -58.76 29.31
CA ARG A 297 -20.37 -58.93 30.75
C ARG A 297 -20.80 -57.59 31.36
N ASN A 298 -22.07 -57.28 31.18
CA ASN A 298 -22.95 -56.86 32.28
C ASN A 298 -24.37 -56.82 31.75
N VAL A 299 -25.11 -57.86 32.09
CA VAL A 299 -26.58 -57.84 32.07
C VAL A 299 -27.01 -57.28 33.42
N PRO A 300 -27.59 -56.08 33.53
CA PRO A 300 -28.63 -55.84 34.49
C PRO A 300 -29.95 -56.26 33.83
N ASP A 301 -30.51 -57.32 34.39
CA ASP A 301 -31.86 -57.77 34.12
C ASP A 301 -32.86 -56.64 34.46
N GLN A 302 -33.89 -56.53 33.64
CA GLN A 302 -35.17 -55.81 33.87
C GLN A 302 -35.14 -54.27 33.81
N ASN A 303 -35.64 -53.66 32.72
CA ASN A 303 -37.01 -53.15 32.72
C ASN A 303 -37.47 -52.72 31.32
N VAL A 304 -38.74 -53.01 31.07
CA VAL A 304 -39.51 -52.83 29.86
C VAL A 304 -40.07 -51.40 29.79
N SER A 305 -40.33 -50.94 28.56
CA SER A 305 -41.18 -49.79 28.17
C SER A 305 -40.58 -48.38 28.28
N HIS A 306 -40.24 -47.78 27.14
CA HIS A 306 -40.99 -46.67 26.54
C HIS A 306 -40.31 -46.20 25.23
N GLU A 307 -41.13 -46.12 24.16
CA GLU A 307 -41.09 -45.07 23.13
C GLU A 307 -39.80 -45.01 22.27
N GLN A 308 -39.64 -45.64 21.10
CA GLN A 308 -40.55 -45.81 19.94
C GLN A 308 -41.42 -44.60 19.52
N GLU A 309 -41.22 -43.41 20.09
CA GLU A 309 -42.10 -42.26 19.80
C GLU A 309 -41.41 -41.00 19.24
N VAL A 310 -40.15 -41.09 18.78
CA VAL A 310 -39.45 -39.91 18.21
C VAL A 310 -39.23 -40.00 16.69
N LEU A 311 -39.40 -41.17 16.07
CA LEU A 311 -39.15 -41.38 14.63
C LEU A 311 -40.38 -41.18 13.72
N ILE A 312 -41.53 -40.75 14.25
CA ILE A 312 -42.75 -40.50 13.46
C ILE A 312 -43.04 -38.99 13.28
N LYS A 313 -42.40 -38.09 14.02
CA LYS A 313 -42.69 -36.64 13.94
C LYS A 313 -41.84 -35.85 12.94
N GLU A 314 -40.69 -36.32 12.50
CA GLU A 314 -39.82 -35.52 11.60
C GLU A 314 -40.15 -35.66 10.10
N ASN A 315 -40.98 -36.65 9.73
CA ASN A 315 -41.43 -36.85 8.34
C ASN A 315 -42.78 -36.19 8.01
N SER A 316 -43.41 -35.51 8.97
CA SER A 316 -44.63 -34.71 8.73
C SER A 316 -44.31 -33.28 8.26
N ASP A 317 -43.22 -32.68 8.75
CA ASP A 317 -42.87 -31.28 8.46
C ASP A 317 -42.26 -31.06 7.06
N LYS A 318 -41.79 -32.13 6.40
CA LYS A 318 -41.30 -32.06 5.00
C LYS A 318 -42.41 -32.13 3.94
N LYS A 319 -43.65 -32.45 4.33
CA LYS A 319 -44.78 -32.54 3.39
C LYS A 319 -45.59 -31.24 3.31
N GLU A 320 -45.62 -30.43 4.37
CA GLU A 320 -46.33 -29.14 4.39
C GLU A 320 -45.56 -27.99 3.74
N HIS A 321 -44.23 -28.06 3.62
CA HIS A 321 -43.45 -26.98 3.03
C HIS A 321 -43.37 -27.02 1.49
N LYS A 322 -43.79 -28.13 0.87
CA LYS A 322 -43.76 -28.33 -0.59
C LYS A 322 -45.06 -27.91 -1.30
N ASP A 323 -46.16 -27.77 -0.55
CA ASP A 323 -47.45 -27.32 -1.09
C ASP A 323 -47.65 -25.80 -1.01
N ARG A 324 -46.80 -25.05 -0.28
CA ARG A 324 -46.83 -23.57 -0.24
C ARG A 324 -45.93 -22.87 -1.27
N GLN A 325 -45.20 -23.61 -2.10
CA GLN A 325 -44.38 -23.05 -3.19
C GLN A 325 -45.03 -23.22 -4.57
N LYS A 326 -46.31 -23.58 -4.62
CA LYS A 326 -47.09 -23.75 -5.85
C LYS A 326 -48.25 -22.76 -6.02
N GLU A 327 -48.44 -21.83 -5.09
CA GLU A 327 -49.49 -20.79 -5.17
C GLU A 327 -48.95 -19.38 -5.50
N ASP A 328 -47.63 -19.19 -5.62
CA ASP A 328 -47.01 -17.87 -5.90
C ASP A 328 -46.54 -17.69 -7.36
N ASP A 329 -46.80 -18.65 -8.27
CA ASP A 329 -46.38 -18.60 -9.67
C ASP A 329 -47.53 -18.24 -10.66
N ASP A 330 -48.71 -17.84 -10.17
CA ASP A 330 -49.89 -17.54 -11.01
C ASP A 330 -50.33 -16.06 -11.05
N ASP A 331 -49.54 -15.11 -10.50
CA ASP A 331 -49.81 -13.67 -10.64
C ASP A 331 -48.51 -12.84 -10.76
N GLU A 332 -47.89 -12.81 -11.96
CA GLU A 332 -47.23 -11.61 -12.56
C GLU A 332 -46.92 -11.76 -14.05
#